data_AF-A0A7M1LIJ6-F1
#
_entry.id   AF-A0A7M1LIJ6-F1
#
_cell.length_a   1.000
_cell.length_b   1.000
_cell.length_c   1.000
_cell.angle_alpha   90.00
_cell.angle_beta   90.00
_cell.angle_gamma   90.00
#
_symmetry.space_group_name_H-M   'P 1'
#
loop_
_entity.id
_entity.type
_entity.pdbx_description
1 polymer ?
#
loop_
_entity_poly.entity_id
_entity_poly.type
_entity_poly.pdbx_seq_one_letter_code
_entity_poly.pdbx_strand_id
1 'polypeptide(L)'
;MKNLLNLAFFISFLFLNLNANSYNELYDVYFKDLNCSKFEFKKSGEKFSVDDLNLAILNNDESLVLKILGSDKNLSFKQSSNSKTPFFINLKNGNNILIEEMLLCADKRVFDFEIYAPSIVLNKEISENETIKILNSLFSQGLDKNAVFYYQDLTLLRVAFNSDKFKVFEYLLDTGSVVNESLGDDIWFSFTQIFRDENLSLNVKNSPSKEVINLLNSQKYKAHREKILNLTKKATQKGLKNLKYLYQTFDYLGDEVGKNELINLGFTPNF
;
A
#
# COMPACT_ATOMS: atom_id res chain seq x y z
N MET A 1 -4.65 -18.05 -3.35
CA MET A 1 -4.60 -18.42 -1.92
C MET A 1 -3.20 -18.47 -1.31
N LYS A 2 -2.16 -19.03 -1.98
CA LYS A 2 -0.78 -19.04 -1.43
C LYS A 2 -0.14 -17.65 -1.20
N ASN A 3 -0.55 -16.62 -1.95
CA ASN A 3 0.03 -15.26 -1.82
C ASN A 3 -0.66 -14.34 -0.79
N LEU A 4 -1.89 -14.66 -0.36
CA LEU A 4 -2.61 -13.92 0.69
C LEU A 4 -2.10 -14.29 2.09
N LEU A 5 -1.68 -15.55 2.28
CA LEU A 5 -1.08 -16.02 3.54
C LEU A 5 0.27 -15.31 3.84
N ASN A 6 1.09 -15.05 2.82
CA ASN A 6 2.38 -14.37 2.99
C ASN A 6 2.23 -12.87 3.29
N LEU A 7 1.18 -12.22 2.77
CA LEU A 7 0.86 -10.82 3.10
C LEU A 7 0.42 -10.71 4.56
N ALA A 8 -0.47 -11.60 5.02
CA ALA A 8 -0.88 -11.64 6.41
C ALA A 8 0.29 -11.96 7.35
N PHE A 9 1.26 -12.78 6.92
CA PHE A 9 2.45 -13.09 7.71
C PHE A 9 3.43 -11.91 7.81
N PHE A 10 3.71 -11.21 6.71
CA PHE A 10 4.65 -10.06 6.69
C PHE A 10 4.03 -8.80 7.31
N ILE A 11 2.73 -8.55 7.07
CA ILE A 11 1.94 -7.57 7.82
C ILE A 11 1.95 -7.99 9.30
N SER A 12 1.58 -9.22 9.68
CA SER A 12 1.63 -9.62 11.10
C SER A 12 3.01 -9.49 11.75
N PHE A 13 4.11 -9.66 11.00
CA PHE A 13 5.48 -9.48 11.51
C PHE A 13 5.82 -8.00 11.74
N LEU A 14 5.34 -7.09 10.88
CA LEU A 14 5.37 -5.65 11.12
C LEU A 14 4.41 -5.22 12.26
N PHE A 15 3.29 -5.92 12.46
CA PHE A 15 2.17 -5.47 13.29
C PHE A 15 2.08 -6.09 14.70
N LEU A 16 2.82 -7.15 15.03
CA LEU A 16 2.76 -7.77 16.38
C LEU A 16 3.91 -7.37 17.32
N ASN A 17 4.99 -6.77 16.82
CA ASN A 17 6.17 -6.47 17.65
C ASN A 17 6.61 -5.00 17.67
N LEU A 18 5.96 -4.12 16.90
CA LEU A 18 6.32 -2.70 16.86
C LEU A 18 5.26 -1.88 17.59
N ASN A 19 5.41 -1.76 18.91
CA ASN A 19 4.89 -0.60 19.66
C ASN A 19 5.71 0.66 19.32
N ALA A 20 6.15 0.80 18.07
CA ALA A 20 6.97 1.89 17.57
C ALA A 20 6.02 2.92 16.96
N ASN A 21 5.68 3.92 17.76
CA ASN A 21 4.72 4.97 17.42
C ASN A 21 5.40 6.26 16.96
N SER A 22 6.74 6.29 16.99
CA SER A 22 7.56 7.41 16.57
C SER A 22 8.55 7.04 15.47
N TYR A 23 9.05 8.07 14.77
CA TYR A 23 10.13 7.94 13.81
C TYR A 23 11.35 7.23 14.43
N ASN A 24 11.76 7.68 15.62
CA ASN A 24 12.97 7.18 16.30
C ASN A 24 12.82 5.71 16.68
N GLU A 25 11.68 5.29 17.19
CA GLU A 25 11.48 3.88 17.55
C GLU A 25 11.55 2.96 16.33
N LEU A 26 10.92 3.35 15.20
CA LEU A 26 11.02 2.58 13.96
C LEU A 26 12.46 2.58 13.42
N TYR A 27 13.11 3.73 13.44
CA TYR A 27 14.50 3.86 13.01
C TYR A 27 15.41 2.99 13.87
N ASP A 28 15.30 3.07 15.19
CA ASP A 28 16.10 2.31 16.13
C ASP A 28 15.91 0.81 15.90
N VAL A 29 14.69 0.31 15.65
CA VAL A 29 14.48 -1.11 15.37
C VAL A 29 15.21 -1.57 14.10
N TYR A 30 15.15 -0.79 13.01
CA TYR A 30 15.80 -1.15 11.75
C TYR A 30 17.33 -0.96 11.79
N PHE A 31 17.81 0.00 12.57
CA PHE A 31 19.24 0.37 12.59
C PHE A 31 19.99 -0.17 13.81
N LYS A 32 19.32 -0.81 14.79
CA LYS A 32 19.94 -1.31 16.03
C LYS A 32 21.19 -2.16 15.79
N ASP A 33 21.07 -3.10 14.86
CA ASP A 33 22.13 -4.07 14.54
C ASP A 33 22.82 -3.74 13.19
N LEU A 34 22.42 -2.63 12.56
CA LEU A 34 22.94 -2.22 11.25
C LEU A 34 24.27 -1.48 11.40
N ASN A 35 25.37 -2.16 11.10
CA ASN A 35 26.69 -1.52 11.07
C ASN A 35 27.04 -0.96 9.68
N CYS A 36 26.66 0.29 9.40
CA CYS A 36 26.97 0.94 8.12
C CYS A 36 28.47 1.15 7.85
N SER A 37 29.32 1.15 8.89
CA SER A 37 30.77 1.33 8.71
C SER A 37 31.44 0.16 8.00
N LYS A 38 30.79 -1.00 7.91
CA LYS A 38 31.32 -2.18 7.18
C LYS A 38 31.28 -2.02 5.67
N PHE A 39 30.51 -1.06 5.15
CA PHE A 39 30.35 -0.82 3.72
C PHE A 39 31.30 0.28 3.23
N GLU A 40 32.38 -0.12 2.56
CA GLU A 40 33.29 0.81 1.89
C GLU A 40 32.72 1.27 0.54
N PHE A 41 31.85 2.28 0.54
CA PHE A 41 31.31 2.91 -0.66
C PHE A 41 32.39 3.72 -1.42
N LYS A 42 33.27 3.02 -2.14
CA LYS A 42 34.37 3.61 -2.90
C LYS A 42 33.85 4.34 -4.13
N LYS A 43 34.31 5.58 -4.34
CA LYS A 43 33.98 6.34 -5.55
C LYS A 43 34.44 5.59 -6.78
N SER A 44 33.51 5.38 -7.71
CA SER A 44 33.80 4.89 -9.06
C SER A 44 33.67 6.04 -10.06
N GLY A 45 34.52 6.06 -11.09
CA GLY A 45 34.39 6.97 -12.23
C GLY A 45 33.37 6.52 -13.26
N GLU A 46 32.90 5.26 -13.16
CA GLU A 46 31.84 4.72 -13.99
C GLU A 46 30.49 5.34 -13.62
N LYS A 47 29.65 5.59 -14.63
CA LYS A 47 28.29 6.08 -14.44
C LYS A 47 27.34 4.89 -14.50
N PHE A 48 26.60 4.71 -13.41
CA PHE A 48 25.56 3.70 -13.30
C PHE A 48 24.18 4.33 -13.22
N SER A 49 23.18 3.55 -13.61
CA SER A 49 21.75 3.87 -13.49
C SER A 49 21.09 3.03 -12.38
N VAL A 50 19.84 3.34 -12.06
CA VAL A 50 19.03 2.50 -11.18
C VAL A 50 18.76 1.13 -11.82
N ASP A 51 18.65 1.06 -13.15
CA ASP A 51 18.47 -0.20 -13.87
C ASP A 51 19.69 -1.12 -13.72
N ASP A 52 20.91 -0.56 -13.75
CA ASP A 52 22.15 -1.31 -13.47
C ASP A 52 22.17 -1.85 -12.03
N LEU A 53 21.76 -1.02 -11.06
CA LEU A 53 21.67 -1.43 -9.66
C LEU A 53 20.64 -2.55 -9.48
N ASN A 54 19.45 -2.42 -10.08
CA ASN A 54 18.41 -3.44 -10.02
C ASN A 54 18.87 -4.76 -10.65
N LEU A 55 19.61 -4.71 -11.77
CA LEU A 55 20.17 -5.91 -12.40
C LEU A 55 21.21 -6.59 -11.50
N ALA A 56 22.08 -5.82 -10.84
CA ALA A 56 23.04 -6.36 -9.87
C ALA A 56 22.34 -7.04 -8.69
N ILE A 57 21.26 -6.43 -8.17
CA ILE A 57 20.43 -7.00 -7.11
C ILE A 57 19.76 -8.30 -7.55
N LEU A 58 19.19 -8.34 -8.76
CA LEU A 58 18.55 -9.54 -9.30
C LEU A 58 19.54 -10.70 -9.41
N ASN A 59 20.79 -10.40 -9.75
CA ASN A 59 21.87 -11.38 -9.85
C ASN A 59 22.53 -11.72 -8.50
N ASN A 60 22.12 -11.09 -7.39
CA ASN A 60 22.78 -11.17 -6.08
C ASN A 60 24.28 -10.81 -6.14
N ASP A 61 24.67 -9.89 -7.03
CA ASP A 61 26.06 -9.42 -7.15
C ASP A 61 26.33 -8.31 -6.13
N GLU A 62 26.56 -8.71 -4.88
CA GLU A 62 26.83 -7.81 -3.75
C GLU A 62 28.03 -6.87 -4.01
N SER A 63 29.05 -7.35 -4.72
CA SER A 63 30.24 -6.57 -5.06
C SER A 63 29.90 -5.46 -6.05
N LEU A 64 29.11 -5.77 -7.08
CA LEU A 64 28.65 -4.78 -8.04
C LEU A 64 27.65 -3.79 -7.40
N VAL A 65 26.73 -4.26 -6.54
CA VAL A 65 25.84 -3.38 -5.77
C VAL A 65 26.65 -2.35 -4.98
N LEU A 66 27.66 -2.80 -4.23
CA LEU A 66 28.51 -1.91 -3.44
C LEU A 66 29.28 -0.91 -4.32
N LYS A 67 29.82 -1.37 -5.47
CA LYS A 67 30.50 -0.51 -6.45
C LYS A 67 29.56 0.56 -7.02
N ILE A 68 28.33 0.17 -7.39
CA ILE A 68 27.33 1.08 -7.94
C ILE A 68 26.95 2.15 -6.90
N LEU A 69 26.61 1.73 -5.67
CA LEU A 69 26.26 2.65 -4.58
C LEU A 69 27.45 3.54 -4.16
N GLY A 70 28.67 3.08 -4.36
CA GLY A 70 29.88 3.89 -4.21
C GLY A 70 30.01 5.03 -5.23
N SER A 71 29.43 4.87 -6.42
CA SER A 71 29.43 5.91 -7.47
C SER A 71 28.41 7.03 -7.21
N ASP A 72 27.15 6.67 -6.90
CA ASP A 72 26.07 7.57 -6.55
C ASP A 72 25.13 6.87 -5.56
N LYS A 73 25.25 7.23 -4.28
CA LYS A 73 24.41 6.71 -3.21
C LYS A 73 22.93 7.01 -3.44
N ASN A 74 22.60 8.08 -4.17
CA ASN A 74 21.20 8.42 -4.41
C ASN A 74 20.47 7.41 -5.30
N LEU A 75 21.20 6.53 -5.98
CA LEU A 75 20.57 5.45 -6.76
C LEU A 75 19.77 4.50 -5.87
N SER A 76 20.08 4.39 -4.56
CA SER A 76 19.43 3.44 -3.64
C SER A 76 17.94 3.67 -3.43
N PHE A 77 17.44 4.91 -3.53
CA PHE A 77 16.03 5.27 -3.32
C PHE A 77 15.32 5.76 -4.59
N LYS A 78 16.06 6.00 -5.68
CA LYS A 78 15.47 6.42 -6.96
C LYS A 78 14.70 5.26 -7.59
N GLN A 79 13.74 5.60 -8.44
CA GLN A 79 13.03 4.63 -9.25
C GLN A 79 13.75 4.38 -10.58
N SER A 80 13.66 3.14 -11.05
CA SER A 80 14.02 2.73 -12.39
C SER A 80 13.02 3.20 -13.45
N SER A 81 13.32 2.90 -14.71
CA SER A 81 12.46 3.17 -15.86
C SER A 81 11.06 2.52 -15.77
N ASN A 82 10.92 1.45 -14.98
CA ASN A 82 9.67 0.76 -14.66
C ASN A 82 9.10 1.11 -13.26
N SER A 83 9.47 2.27 -12.71
CA SER A 83 8.97 2.82 -11.45
C SER A 83 9.20 1.93 -10.22
N LYS A 84 10.29 1.14 -10.21
CA LYS A 84 10.66 0.28 -9.09
C LYS A 84 11.93 0.78 -8.41
N THR A 85 11.95 0.76 -7.09
CA THR A 85 13.17 1.10 -6.33
C THR A 85 14.04 -0.14 -6.14
N PRO A 86 15.36 0.03 -5.93
CA PRO A 86 16.26 -1.06 -5.56
C PRO A 86 15.78 -1.87 -4.35
N PHE A 87 15.22 -1.20 -3.36
CA PHE A 87 14.68 -1.85 -2.17
C PHE A 87 13.50 -2.76 -2.50
N PHE A 88 12.55 -2.28 -3.32
CA PHE A 88 11.44 -3.09 -3.82
C PHE A 88 11.95 -4.32 -4.60
N ILE A 89 12.95 -4.14 -5.47
CA ILE A 89 13.53 -5.25 -6.26
C ILE A 89 14.18 -6.29 -5.34
N ASN A 90 14.95 -5.87 -4.33
CA ASN A 90 15.57 -6.78 -3.37
C ASN A 90 14.51 -7.60 -2.63
N LEU A 91 13.48 -6.95 -2.08
CA LEU A 91 12.38 -7.61 -1.39
C LEU A 91 11.67 -8.64 -2.28
N LYS A 92 11.46 -8.31 -3.56
CA LYS A 92 10.85 -9.22 -4.54
C LYS A 92 11.73 -10.40 -4.91
N ASN A 93 13.05 -10.23 -4.87
CA ASN A 93 14.03 -11.24 -5.24
C ASN A 93 14.43 -12.16 -4.07
N GLY A 94 13.55 -12.36 -3.09
CA GLY A 94 13.82 -13.21 -1.92
C GLY A 94 14.54 -12.50 -0.76
N ASN A 95 14.77 -11.19 -0.88
CA ASN A 95 15.36 -10.32 0.13
C ASN A 95 16.77 -10.75 0.60
N ASN A 96 17.80 -10.35 -0.15
CA ASN A 96 19.17 -10.47 0.32
C ASN A 96 19.41 -9.41 1.43
N ILE A 97 19.65 -9.88 2.66
CA ILE A 97 19.83 -9.04 3.84
C ILE A 97 21.04 -8.11 3.65
N LEU A 98 22.17 -8.59 3.13
CA LEU A 98 23.35 -7.75 2.96
C LEU A 98 23.10 -6.61 1.97
N ILE A 99 22.37 -6.88 0.89
CA ILE A 99 21.96 -5.85 -0.07
C ILE A 99 20.98 -4.86 0.57
N GLU A 100 20.02 -5.34 1.36
CA GLU A 100 19.09 -4.48 2.11
C GLU A 100 19.85 -3.49 2.99
N GLU A 101 20.80 -4.00 3.77
CA GLU A 101 21.68 -3.21 4.62
C GLU A 101 22.52 -2.20 3.81
N MET A 102 23.08 -2.61 2.67
CA MET A 102 23.82 -1.70 1.77
C MET A 102 22.94 -0.55 1.29
N LEU A 103 21.70 -0.82 0.91
CA LEU A 103 20.74 0.20 0.45
C LEU A 103 20.39 1.18 1.57
N LEU A 104 20.05 0.66 2.76
CA LEU A 104 19.73 1.47 3.96
C LEU A 104 20.91 2.35 4.40
N CYS A 105 22.13 1.82 4.33
CA CYS A 105 23.34 2.55 4.68
C CYS A 105 23.82 3.52 3.59
N ALA A 106 23.43 3.32 2.33
CA ALA A 106 23.77 4.24 1.25
C ALA A 106 23.03 5.58 1.43
N ASP A 107 21.72 5.55 1.72
CA ASP A 107 20.93 6.76 1.91
C ASP A 107 19.74 6.51 2.84
N LYS A 108 19.58 7.36 3.86
CA LYS A 108 18.48 7.30 4.84
C LYS A 108 17.09 7.37 4.18
N ARG A 109 16.97 7.99 3.00
CA ARG A 109 15.69 8.07 2.28
C ARG A 109 15.16 6.70 1.87
N VAL A 110 16.00 5.67 1.76
CA VAL A 110 15.50 4.30 1.58
C VAL A 110 14.58 3.92 2.74
N PHE A 111 15.02 4.14 3.98
CA PHE A 111 14.17 3.91 5.15
C PHE A 111 12.95 4.84 5.17
N ASP A 112 13.16 6.14 4.95
CA ASP A 112 12.08 7.11 5.04
C ASP A 112 10.95 6.83 4.03
N PHE A 113 11.30 6.38 2.83
CA PHE A 113 10.34 6.14 1.74
C PHE A 113 9.73 4.74 1.83
N GLU A 114 10.56 3.70 1.96
CA GLU A 114 10.10 2.31 1.81
C GLU A 114 9.51 1.72 3.08
N ILE A 115 9.88 2.26 4.24
CA ILE A 115 9.52 1.73 5.54
C ILE A 115 8.67 2.74 6.31
N TYR A 116 9.17 3.95 6.51
CA TYR A 116 8.51 4.93 7.37
C TYR A 116 7.20 5.45 6.76
N ALA A 117 7.17 5.78 5.46
CA ALA A 117 5.98 6.30 4.78
C ALA A 117 4.75 5.35 4.88
N PRO A 118 4.83 4.06 4.52
CA PRO A 118 3.69 3.15 4.72
C PRO A 118 3.37 2.95 6.21
N SER A 119 4.38 2.91 7.08
CA SER A 119 4.18 2.70 8.53
C SER A 119 3.35 3.82 9.18
N ILE A 120 3.58 5.09 8.84
CA ILE A 120 2.81 6.21 9.42
C ILE A 120 1.38 6.30 8.88
N VAL A 121 1.12 5.79 7.68
CA VAL A 121 -0.25 5.70 7.14
C VAL A 121 -1.01 4.56 7.82
N LEU A 122 -0.34 3.48 8.18
CA LEU A 122 -0.92 2.35 8.89
C LEU A 122 -1.12 2.61 10.40
N ASN A 123 -0.27 3.43 11.01
CA ASN A 123 -0.31 3.67 12.44
C ASN A 123 -1.59 4.42 12.86
N LYS A 124 -2.46 3.75 13.63
CA LYS A 124 -3.77 4.29 14.07
C LYS A 124 -3.68 5.37 15.15
N GLU A 125 -2.54 5.48 15.83
CA GLU A 125 -2.32 6.48 16.88
C GLU A 125 -1.90 7.84 16.30
N ILE A 126 -1.27 7.86 15.11
CA ILE A 126 -0.93 9.10 14.42
C ILE A 126 -2.17 9.66 13.72
N SER A 127 -2.60 10.86 14.13
CA SER A 127 -3.73 11.55 13.52
C SER A 127 -3.55 11.76 12.01
N GLU A 128 -4.65 11.76 11.26
CA GLU A 128 -4.62 11.95 9.81
C GLU A 128 -4.00 13.29 9.38
N ASN A 129 -4.15 14.35 10.18
CA ASN A 129 -3.51 15.64 9.91
C ASN A 129 -1.99 15.56 10.02
N GLU A 130 -1.48 14.88 11.06
CA GLU A 130 -0.04 14.71 11.22
C GLU A 130 0.50 13.75 10.15
N THR A 131 -0.24 12.69 9.81
CA THR A 131 0.09 11.83 8.66
C THR A 131 0.25 12.63 7.37
N ILE A 132 -0.69 13.52 7.03
CA ILE A 132 -0.60 14.39 5.83
C ILE A 132 0.63 15.30 5.89
N LYS A 133 0.90 15.91 7.05
CA LYS A 133 2.08 16.79 7.24
C LYS A 133 3.40 16.03 7.04
N ILE A 134 3.50 14.81 7.58
CA ILE A 134 4.67 13.94 7.39
C ILE A 134 4.81 13.57 5.91
N LEU A 135 3.74 13.13 5.26
CA LEU A 135 3.75 12.80 3.83
C LEU A 135 4.19 13.98 2.96
N ASN A 136 3.77 15.21 3.27
CA ASN A 136 4.23 16.41 2.56
C ASN A 136 5.74 16.63 2.67
N SER A 137 6.30 16.38 3.85
CA SER A 137 7.74 16.43 4.06
C SER A 137 8.46 15.33 3.25
N LEU A 138 7.89 14.13 3.15
CA LEU A 138 8.48 13.05 2.38
C LEU A 138 8.40 13.29 0.86
N PHE A 139 7.27 13.81 0.38
CA PHE A 139 7.10 14.18 -1.03
C PHE A 139 8.08 15.28 -1.45
N SER A 140 8.33 16.28 -0.60
CA SER A 140 9.33 17.32 -0.89
C SER A 140 10.77 16.78 -0.92
N GLN A 141 11.03 15.68 -0.22
CA GLN A 141 12.32 14.97 -0.24
C GLN A 141 12.48 14.02 -1.44
N GLY A 142 11.42 13.80 -2.23
CA GLY A 142 11.45 13.01 -3.46
C GLY A 142 10.69 11.68 -3.39
N LEU A 143 9.91 11.42 -2.34
CA LEU A 143 8.99 10.27 -2.34
C LEU A 143 7.99 10.41 -3.48
N ASP A 144 7.91 9.41 -4.35
CA ASP A 144 6.88 9.35 -5.37
C ASP A 144 5.51 9.01 -4.72
N LYS A 145 4.51 9.84 -5.01
CA LYS A 145 3.12 9.64 -4.57
C LYS A 145 2.50 8.34 -5.09
N ASN A 146 3.06 7.79 -6.17
CA ASN A 146 2.63 6.56 -6.81
C ASN A 146 3.58 5.39 -6.55
N ALA A 147 4.52 5.56 -5.61
CA ALA A 147 5.42 4.50 -5.19
C ALA A 147 4.62 3.24 -4.82
N VAL A 148 5.15 2.11 -5.27
CA VAL A 148 4.59 0.79 -5.00
C VAL A 148 5.46 0.11 -3.96
N PHE A 149 4.86 -0.19 -2.82
CA PHE A 149 5.51 -0.82 -1.68
C PHE A 149 5.22 -2.32 -1.68
N TYR A 150 6.19 -3.11 -1.20
CA TYR A 150 6.01 -4.52 -0.88
C TYR A 150 5.37 -5.38 -2.00
N TYR A 151 4.27 -6.07 -1.71
CA TYR A 151 3.58 -6.98 -2.64
C TYR A 151 2.26 -6.39 -3.16
N GLN A 152 1.81 -6.88 -4.31
CA GLN A 152 0.48 -6.62 -4.91
C GLN A 152 0.16 -5.17 -5.26
N ASP A 153 1.13 -4.39 -5.75
CA ASP A 153 0.89 -3.00 -6.18
C ASP A 153 0.25 -2.14 -5.07
N LEU A 154 0.73 -2.31 -3.84
CA LEU A 154 0.29 -1.55 -2.68
C LEU A 154 0.86 -0.13 -2.75
N THR A 155 0.00 0.88 -2.80
CA THR A 155 0.37 2.29 -2.84
C THR A 155 -0.07 2.98 -1.55
N LEU A 156 0.46 4.17 -1.23
CA LEU A 156 0.00 4.93 -0.06
C LEU A 156 -1.51 5.18 -0.08
N LEU A 157 -2.10 5.36 -1.27
CA LEU A 157 -3.54 5.54 -1.43
C LEU A 157 -4.30 4.32 -0.91
N ARG A 158 -3.89 3.12 -1.32
CA ARG A 158 -4.51 1.86 -0.88
C ARG A 158 -4.25 1.58 0.59
N VAL A 159 -3.06 1.91 1.10
CA VAL A 159 -2.72 1.79 2.52
C VAL A 159 -3.65 2.67 3.36
N ALA A 160 -3.86 3.93 2.97
CA ALA A 160 -4.74 4.86 3.67
C ALA A 160 -6.20 4.38 3.68
N PHE A 161 -6.67 3.83 2.57
CA PHE A 161 -8.01 3.25 2.48
C PHE A 161 -8.17 2.05 3.43
N ASN A 162 -7.22 1.10 3.38
CA ASN A 162 -7.26 -0.13 4.18
C ASN A 162 -7.01 0.10 5.68
N SER A 163 -6.42 1.23 6.07
CA SER A 163 -6.23 1.62 7.47
C SER A 163 -7.33 2.52 8.04
N ASP A 164 -8.43 2.70 7.31
CA ASP A 164 -9.54 3.61 7.65
C ASP A 164 -9.13 5.09 7.80
N LYS A 165 -7.97 5.48 7.24
CA LYS A 165 -7.52 6.88 7.19
C LYS A 165 -8.10 7.60 5.96
N PHE A 166 -9.42 7.81 5.98
CA PHE A 166 -10.15 8.35 4.84
C PHE A 166 -9.79 9.79 4.48
N LYS A 167 -9.40 10.63 5.44
CA LYS A 167 -8.90 11.98 5.14
C LYS A 167 -7.56 11.93 4.44
N VAL A 168 -6.67 11.00 4.83
CA VAL A 168 -5.40 10.77 4.12
C VAL A 168 -5.65 10.22 2.72
N PHE A 169 -6.59 9.27 2.59
CA PHE A 169 -7.01 8.73 1.29
C PHE A 169 -7.52 9.82 0.35
N GLU A 170 -8.43 10.68 0.81
CA GLU A 170 -8.96 11.80 0.02
C GLU A 170 -7.87 12.80 -0.34
N TYR A 171 -6.99 13.12 0.60
CA TYR A 171 -5.83 13.97 0.35
C TYR A 171 -4.93 13.41 -0.78
N LEU A 172 -4.65 12.11 -0.77
CA LEU A 172 -3.85 11.47 -1.81
C LEU A 172 -4.55 11.48 -3.17
N LEU A 173 -5.87 11.24 -3.22
CA LEU A 173 -6.67 11.39 -4.45
C LEU A 173 -6.61 12.82 -5.01
N ASP A 174 -6.74 13.82 -4.15
CA ASP A 174 -6.75 15.23 -4.55
C ASP A 174 -5.39 15.74 -4.99
N THR A 175 -4.31 15.14 -4.46
CA THR A 175 -2.94 15.49 -4.82
C THR A 175 -2.35 14.66 -5.95
N GLY A 176 -3.17 13.87 -6.64
CA GLY A 176 -2.85 13.23 -7.91
C GLY A 176 -2.28 11.82 -7.80
N SER A 177 -2.49 11.11 -6.69
CA SER A 177 -2.18 9.68 -6.64
C SER A 177 -3.00 8.92 -7.68
N VAL A 178 -2.33 8.04 -8.42
CA VAL A 178 -2.93 7.19 -9.44
C VAL A 178 -3.82 6.15 -8.78
N VAL A 179 -5.05 6.08 -9.27
CA VAL A 179 -5.99 5.04 -8.89
C VAL A 179 -5.75 3.81 -9.77
N ASN A 180 -5.45 2.67 -9.15
CA ASN A 180 -5.33 1.39 -9.85
C ASN A 180 -6.59 0.54 -9.68
N GLU A 181 -6.74 -0.48 -10.52
CA GLU A 181 -7.92 -1.36 -10.49
C GLU A 181 -8.04 -2.16 -9.19
N SER A 182 -6.92 -2.45 -8.52
CA SER A 182 -6.87 -3.16 -7.24
C SER A 182 -7.56 -2.40 -6.11
N LEU A 183 -7.70 -1.07 -6.20
CA LEU A 183 -8.48 -0.29 -5.24
C LEU A 183 -9.96 -0.71 -5.24
N GLY A 184 -10.50 -1.17 -6.36
CA GLY A 184 -11.87 -1.70 -6.44
C GLY A 184 -12.08 -2.92 -5.56
N ASP A 185 -11.08 -3.80 -5.51
CA ASP A 185 -11.09 -4.99 -4.66
C ASP A 185 -10.98 -4.61 -3.17
N ASP A 186 -10.15 -3.61 -2.85
CA ASP A 186 -10.05 -3.06 -1.48
C ASP A 186 -11.38 -2.45 -1.01
N ILE A 187 -12.04 -1.68 -1.88
CA ILE A 187 -13.36 -1.09 -1.62
C ILE A 187 -14.40 -2.19 -1.36
N TRP A 188 -14.43 -3.23 -2.19
CA TRP A 188 -15.31 -4.38 -1.98
C TRP A 188 -15.00 -5.11 -0.66
N PHE A 189 -13.73 -5.32 -0.35
CA PHE A 189 -13.33 -5.97 0.89
C PHE A 189 -13.73 -5.17 2.13
N SER A 190 -13.59 -3.83 2.08
CA SER A 190 -14.06 -2.91 3.13
C SER A 190 -15.59 -2.91 3.23
N PHE A 191 -16.31 -2.91 2.10
CA PHE A 191 -17.77 -3.04 2.09
C PHE A 191 -18.24 -4.30 2.82
N THR A 192 -17.63 -5.44 2.53
CA THR A 192 -18.03 -6.73 3.11
C THR A 192 -17.68 -6.89 4.59
N GLN A 193 -16.93 -5.96 5.18
CA GLN A 193 -16.53 -6.00 6.60
C GLN A 193 -17.73 -6.00 7.54
N ILE A 194 -18.78 -5.24 7.24
CA ILE A 194 -19.97 -5.18 8.10
C ILE A 194 -20.60 -6.56 8.34
N PHE A 195 -20.55 -7.47 7.37
CA PHE A 195 -21.07 -8.82 7.54
C PHE A 195 -20.17 -9.65 8.46
N ARG A 196 -18.84 -9.51 8.34
CA ARG A 196 -17.88 -10.19 9.23
C ARG A 196 -18.02 -9.71 10.66
N ASP A 197 -18.17 -8.41 10.87
CA ASP A 197 -18.37 -7.81 12.19
C ASP A 197 -19.67 -8.30 12.86
N GLU A 198 -20.67 -8.66 12.06
CA GLU A 198 -21.94 -9.26 12.50
C GLU A 198 -21.92 -10.79 12.50
N ASN A 199 -20.77 -11.43 12.27
CA ASN A 199 -20.60 -12.88 12.13
C ASN A 199 -21.51 -13.53 11.06
N LEU A 200 -21.83 -12.78 10.00
CA LEU A 200 -22.64 -13.21 8.88
C LEU A 200 -21.78 -13.66 7.70
N SER A 201 -22.11 -14.83 7.15
CA SER A 201 -21.46 -15.35 5.94
C SER A 201 -22.24 -14.95 4.69
N LEU A 202 -21.54 -14.40 3.70
CA LEU A 202 -22.08 -14.16 2.37
C LEU A 202 -21.89 -15.41 1.50
N ASN A 203 -22.96 -16.20 1.30
CA ASN A 203 -22.93 -17.34 0.40
C ASN A 203 -23.62 -16.99 -0.92
N VAL A 204 -22.85 -16.48 -1.89
CA VAL A 204 -23.36 -16.01 -3.20
C VAL A 204 -24.09 -17.06 -4.05
N LYS A 205 -24.13 -18.33 -3.62
CA LYS A 205 -24.88 -19.41 -4.30
C LYS A 205 -26.33 -19.54 -3.86
N ASN A 206 -26.68 -19.03 -2.68
CA ASN A 206 -27.99 -19.21 -2.06
C ASN A 206 -28.59 -17.83 -1.75
N SER A 207 -29.91 -17.70 -1.71
CA SER A 207 -30.53 -16.44 -1.29
C SER A 207 -29.99 -15.96 0.08
N PRO A 208 -29.88 -14.63 0.31
CA PRO A 208 -29.46 -14.07 1.59
C PRO A 208 -30.25 -14.65 2.77
N SER A 209 -29.57 -14.92 3.89
CA SER A 209 -30.22 -15.42 5.09
C SER A 209 -31.13 -14.36 5.72
N LYS A 210 -32.02 -14.77 6.64
CA LYS A 210 -32.91 -13.84 7.36
C LYS A 210 -32.12 -12.80 8.15
N GLU A 211 -30.99 -13.20 8.74
CA GLU A 211 -30.08 -12.33 9.49
C GLU A 211 -29.43 -11.30 8.57
N VAL A 212 -29.00 -11.71 7.37
CA VAL A 212 -28.50 -10.78 6.35
C VAL A 212 -29.58 -9.78 5.96
N ILE A 213 -30.81 -10.25 5.66
CA ILE A 213 -31.94 -9.37 5.31
C ILE A 213 -32.25 -8.38 6.45
N ASN A 214 -32.22 -8.82 7.71
CA ASN A 214 -32.41 -7.94 8.86
C ASN A 214 -31.32 -6.87 8.94
N LEU A 215 -30.06 -7.24 8.71
CA LEU A 215 -28.94 -6.28 8.65
C LEU A 215 -29.14 -5.26 7.52
N LEU A 216 -29.53 -5.68 6.31
CA LEU A 216 -29.77 -4.78 5.17
C LEU A 216 -30.81 -3.69 5.47
N ASN A 217 -31.81 -4.01 6.29
CA ASN A 217 -32.85 -3.07 6.71
C ASN A 217 -32.40 -2.09 7.81
N SER A 218 -31.29 -2.39 8.50
CA SER A 218 -30.78 -1.60 9.62
C SER A 218 -30.19 -0.25 9.17
N GLN A 219 -30.16 0.72 10.08
CA GLN A 219 -29.45 1.98 9.86
C GLN A 219 -27.94 1.79 9.77
N LYS A 220 -27.39 0.79 10.50
CA LYS A 220 -25.97 0.46 10.47
C LYS A 220 -25.51 0.10 9.05
N TYR A 221 -26.26 -0.76 8.36
CA TYR A 221 -25.95 -1.10 6.96
C TYR A 221 -26.09 0.09 6.01
N LYS A 222 -27.18 0.86 6.13
CA LYS A 222 -27.43 2.02 5.27
C LYS A 222 -26.30 3.06 5.37
N ALA A 223 -25.86 3.37 6.60
CA ALA A 223 -24.75 4.28 6.86
C ALA A 223 -23.41 3.74 6.32
N HIS A 224 -23.14 2.44 6.52
CA HIS A 224 -21.94 1.79 5.98
C HIS A 224 -21.90 1.82 4.45
N ARG A 225 -23.02 1.46 3.80
CA ARG A 225 -23.17 1.52 2.34
C ARG A 225 -22.92 2.94 1.83
N GLU A 226 -23.55 3.95 2.42
CA GLU A 226 -23.40 5.34 2.00
C GLU A 226 -21.94 5.82 2.13
N LYS A 227 -21.28 5.51 3.25
CA LYS A 227 -19.86 5.80 3.45
C LYS A 227 -19.00 5.19 2.33
N ILE A 228 -19.19 3.91 2.01
CA ILE A 228 -18.44 3.23 0.97
C ILE A 228 -18.72 3.82 -0.42
N LEU A 229 -19.99 4.09 -0.75
CA LEU A 229 -20.37 4.68 -2.04
C LEU A 229 -19.77 6.09 -2.22
N ASN A 230 -19.74 6.90 -1.16
CA ASN A 230 -19.11 8.22 -1.21
C ASN A 230 -17.60 8.15 -1.50
N LEU A 231 -16.89 7.21 -0.87
CA LEU A 231 -15.46 6.98 -1.16
C LEU A 231 -15.25 6.43 -2.58
N THR A 232 -16.11 5.50 -3.00
CA THR A 232 -16.11 4.91 -4.35
C THR A 232 -16.31 5.97 -5.43
N LYS A 233 -17.24 6.91 -5.20
CA LYS A 233 -17.50 8.05 -6.08
C LYS A 233 -16.25 8.91 -6.26
N LYS A 234 -15.57 9.26 -5.17
CA LYS A 234 -14.31 10.03 -5.22
C LYS A 234 -13.23 9.28 -6.00
N ALA A 235 -13.06 7.98 -5.76
CA ALA A 235 -12.10 7.17 -6.50
C ALA A 235 -12.44 7.06 -8.00
N THR A 236 -13.72 6.93 -8.35
CA THR A 236 -14.21 6.83 -9.73
C THR A 236 -14.00 8.14 -10.50
N GLN A 237 -14.24 9.29 -9.86
CA GLN A 237 -13.91 10.60 -10.42
C GLN A 237 -12.42 10.76 -10.74
N LYS A 238 -11.55 9.99 -10.08
CA LYS A 238 -10.10 9.95 -10.30
C LYS A 238 -9.65 8.78 -11.18
N GLY A 239 -10.59 8.04 -11.79
CA GLY A 239 -10.30 7.03 -12.80
C GLY A 239 -10.46 5.57 -12.36
N LEU A 240 -10.99 5.29 -11.16
CA LEU A 240 -11.37 3.91 -10.81
C LEU A 240 -12.47 3.40 -11.75
N LYS A 241 -12.28 2.21 -12.34
CA LYS A 241 -13.28 1.58 -13.22
C LYS A 241 -13.73 0.21 -12.75
N ASN A 242 -12.83 -0.57 -12.15
CA ASN A 242 -13.17 -1.92 -11.70
C ASN A 242 -14.00 -1.86 -10.41
N LEU A 243 -15.32 -2.05 -10.54
CA LEU A 243 -16.27 -2.13 -9.43
C LEU A 243 -17.04 -3.45 -9.42
N LYS A 244 -16.51 -4.46 -10.13
CA LYS A 244 -17.21 -5.72 -10.44
C LYS A 244 -17.69 -6.45 -9.20
N TYR A 245 -16.82 -6.69 -8.23
CA TYR A 245 -17.18 -7.47 -7.04
C TYR A 245 -18.14 -6.70 -6.12
N LEU A 246 -17.98 -5.38 -6.02
CA LEU A 246 -18.92 -4.54 -5.27
C LEU A 246 -20.32 -4.61 -5.89
N TYR A 247 -20.42 -4.47 -7.21
CA TYR A 247 -21.68 -4.59 -7.94
C TYR A 247 -22.32 -5.97 -7.76
N GLN A 248 -21.56 -7.06 -7.98
CA GLN A 248 -22.06 -8.42 -7.80
C GLN A 248 -22.55 -8.68 -6.38
N THR A 249 -21.91 -8.06 -5.38
CA THR A 249 -22.34 -8.18 -3.98
C THR A 249 -23.66 -7.43 -3.75
N PHE A 250 -23.81 -6.20 -4.27
CA PHE A 250 -25.10 -5.51 -4.16
C PHE A 250 -26.24 -6.25 -4.88
N ASP A 251 -25.95 -6.84 -6.05
CA ASP A 251 -26.91 -7.64 -6.80
C ASP A 251 -27.35 -8.88 -6.04
N TYR A 252 -26.40 -9.63 -5.48
CA TYR A 252 -26.66 -10.74 -4.59
C TYR A 252 -27.52 -10.36 -3.37
N LEU A 253 -27.27 -9.19 -2.78
CA LEU A 253 -28.00 -8.69 -1.61
C LEU A 253 -29.40 -8.14 -1.97
N GLY A 254 -29.72 -7.96 -3.25
CA GLY A 254 -30.92 -7.24 -3.68
C GLY A 254 -30.89 -5.75 -3.31
N ASP A 255 -29.70 -5.16 -3.17
CA ASP A 255 -29.53 -3.74 -2.84
C ASP A 255 -29.54 -2.89 -4.11
N GLU A 256 -30.75 -2.56 -4.56
CA GLU A 256 -30.96 -1.72 -5.75
C GLU A 256 -30.41 -0.30 -5.59
N VAL A 257 -30.32 0.24 -4.37
CA VAL A 257 -29.73 1.56 -4.14
C VAL A 257 -28.23 1.51 -4.43
N GLY A 258 -27.54 0.51 -3.88
CA GLY A 258 -26.11 0.30 -4.12
C GLY A 258 -25.81 0.05 -5.60
N LYS A 259 -26.57 -0.83 -6.25
CA LYS A 259 -26.44 -1.12 -7.69
C LYS A 259 -26.60 0.11 -8.56
N ASN A 260 -27.68 0.84 -8.38
CA ASN A 260 -27.99 2.00 -9.20
C ASN A 260 -26.95 3.11 -9.03
N GLU A 261 -26.40 3.30 -7.83
CA GLU A 261 -25.31 4.25 -7.64
C GLU A 261 -24.06 3.86 -8.44
N LEU A 262 -23.66 2.59 -8.45
CA LEU A 262 -22.50 2.16 -9.26
C LEU A 262 -22.74 2.36 -10.76
N ILE A 263 -23.96 2.07 -11.24
CA ILE A 263 -24.35 2.34 -12.64
C ILE A 263 -24.28 3.84 -12.94
N ASN A 264 -24.77 4.69 -12.04
CA ASN A 264 -24.71 6.14 -12.18
C ASN A 264 -23.26 6.68 -12.19
N LEU A 265 -22.34 5.98 -11.51
CA LEU A 265 -20.91 6.25 -11.56
C LEU A 265 -20.23 5.76 -12.85
N GLY A 266 -20.99 5.15 -13.77
CA GLY A 266 -20.51 4.69 -15.08
C GLY A 266 -20.04 3.24 -15.10
N PHE A 267 -20.31 2.45 -14.06
CA PHE A 267 -20.04 1.01 -14.10
C PHE A 267 -21.03 0.32 -15.04
N THR A 268 -20.51 -0.41 -16.03
CA THR A 268 -21.32 -1.24 -16.94
C THR A 268 -21.19 -2.71 -16.56
N PRO A 269 -22.27 -3.37 -16.12
CA PRO A 269 -22.26 -4.80 -15.85
C PRO A 269 -22.05 -5.58 -17.15
N ASN A 270 -20.85 -6.11 -17.36
CA ASN A 270 -20.59 -7.08 -18.42
C ASN A 270 -20.79 -8.48 -17.82
N PHE A 271 -21.92 -9.11 -18.15
CA PHE A 271 -22.25 -10.48 -17.74
C PHE A 271 -21.66 -11.50 -18.71
#